data_AF-A0A3A5V1Z6-F1
#
_entry.id   AF-A0A3A5V1Z6-F1
#
_cell.length_a   1.000
_cell.length_b   1.000
_cell.length_c   1.000
_cell.angle_alpha   90.00
_cell.angle_beta   90.00
_cell.angle_gamma   90.00
#
_symmetry.space_group_name_H-M   'P 1'
#
loop_
_entity.id
_entity.type
_entity.pdbx_description
1 polymer ?
#
loop_
_entity_poly.entity_id
_entity_poly.type
_entity_poly.pdbx_seq_one_letter_code
_entity_poly.pdbx_strand_id
1 'polypeptide(L)'
;MPVTVKISNWNTLCEIFRSFFKELGSIEENQEYIQFDSNPENVATNFLIRKDGRFMAAMPLHGLEGGLSTVTFNHDNFSVVVKGDNTKYTYRVPKELIDLRD
;
A
#
# COMPACT_ATOMS: atom_id res chain seq x y z
N MET A 1 -7.32 -13.41 -6.45
CA MET A 1 -7.41 -12.65 -7.72
C MET A 1 -7.02 -11.20 -7.49
N PRO A 2 -6.11 -10.63 -8.30
CA PRO A 2 -5.68 -9.25 -8.16
C PRO A 2 -6.76 -8.26 -8.60
N VAL A 3 -6.86 -7.12 -7.89
CA VAL A 3 -7.78 -6.03 -8.20
C VAL A 3 -6.99 -4.79 -8.57
N THR A 4 -7.23 -4.24 -9.77
CA THR A 4 -6.58 -3.02 -10.27
C THR A 4 -7.53 -1.83 -10.23
N VAL A 5 -7.07 -0.72 -9.66
CA VAL A 5 -7.81 0.54 -9.54
C VAL A 5 -6.98 1.70 -10.06
N LYS A 6 -7.61 2.64 -10.77
CA LYS A 6 -6.97 3.91 -11.20
C LYS A 6 -6.95 4.89 -10.04
N ILE A 7 -5.92 5.72 -9.96
CA ILE A 7 -5.83 6.78 -8.93
C ILE A 7 -7.01 7.76 -9.00
N SER A 8 -7.56 8.00 -10.21
CA SER A 8 -8.75 8.81 -10.41
C SER A 8 -9.99 8.29 -9.67
N ASN A 9 -10.03 6.99 -9.34
CA ASN A 9 -11.10 6.36 -8.59
C ASN A 9 -10.74 6.29 -7.10
N TRP A 10 -10.46 7.45 -6.51
CA TRP A 10 -9.89 7.59 -5.16
C TRP A 10 -10.67 6.82 -4.08
N ASN A 11 -11.99 6.98 -4.02
CA ASN A 11 -12.80 6.35 -2.98
C ASN A 11 -12.73 4.82 -3.04
N THR A 12 -12.82 4.24 -4.24
CA THR A 12 -12.67 2.80 -4.46
C THR A 12 -11.27 2.32 -4.08
N LEU A 13 -10.24 3.13 -4.37
CA LEU A 13 -8.87 2.83 -3.95
C LEU A 13 -8.76 2.78 -2.43
N CYS A 14 -9.29 3.76 -1.70
CA CYS A 14 -9.29 3.77 -0.24
C CYS A 14 -10.05 2.59 0.37
N GLU A 15 -11.19 2.21 -0.20
CA GLU A 15 -11.95 1.02 0.23
C GLU A 15 -11.13 -0.27 0.09
N ILE A 16 -10.53 -0.49 -1.08
CA ILE A 16 -9.71 -1.69 -1.32
C ILE A 16 -8.46 -1.67 -0.44
N PHE A 17 -7.80 -0.52 -0.30
CA PHE A 17 -6.62 -0.36 0.54
C PHE A 17 -6.93 -0.73 2.00
N ARG A 18 -8.03 -0.20 2.56
CA ARG A 18 -8.49 -0.53 3.91
C ARG A 18 -8.74 -2.02 4.07
N SER A 19 -9.43 -2.64 3.12
CA SER A 19 -9.69 -4.08 3.14
C SER A 19 -8.41 -4.92 3.02
N PHE A 20 -7.42 -4.45 2.26
CA PHE A 20 -6.16 -5.15 2.04
C PHE A 20 -5.28 -5.16 3.29
N PHE A 21 -5.12 -4.01 3.94
CA PHE A 21 -4.27 -3.83 5.12
C PHE A 21 -4.96 -4.07 6.47
N LYS A 22 -6.27 -4.34 6.48
CA LYS A 22 -7.06 -4.61 7.70
C LYS A 22 -6.33 -5.57 8.64
N GLU A 23 -6.20 -5.29 9.93
CA GLU A 23 -5.53 -6.20 10.89
C GLU A 23 -4.01 -6.42 10.68
N LEU A 24 -3.32 -5.71 9.79
CA LEU A 24 -1.84 -5.75 9.67
C LEU A 24 -1.12 -4.61 10.40
N GLY A 25 -1.88 -3.65 10.92
CA GLY A 25 -1.37 -2.40 11.47
C GLY A 25 -2.45 -1.31 11.49
N SER A 26 -2.02 -0.06 11.59
CA SER A 26 -2.90 1.11 11.56
C SER A 26 -3.08 1.62 10.13
N ILE A 27 -4.25 2.17 9.86
CA ILE A 27 -4.57 2.86 8.61
C ILE A 27 -4.96 4.29 8.95
N GLU A 28 -4.27 5.24 8.33
CA GLU A 28 -4.59 6.66 8.40
C GLU A 28 -5.08 7.13 7.03
N GLU A 29 -6.22 7.82 7.00
CA GLU A 29 -6.82 8.34 5.77
C GLU A 29 -7.26 9.78 5.99
N ASN A 30 -6.96 10.64 5.02
CA ASN A 30 -7.52 11.99 4.96
C ASN A 30 -7.86 12.38 3.51
N GLN A 31 -8.12 13.66 3.26
CA GLN A 31 -8.53 14.14 1.93
C GLN A 31 -7.42 14.06 0.87
N GLU A 32 -6.16 13.93 1.28
CA GLU A 32 -4.98 13.95 0.40
C GLU A 32 -4.29 12.59 0.27
N TYR A 33 -4.35 11.74 1.30
CA TYR A 33 -3.66 10.45 1.29
C TYR A 33 -4.39 9.35 2.05
N ILE A 34 -3.95 8.12 1.77
CA ILE A 34 -4.17 6.96 2.62
C ILE A 34 -2.82 6.28 2.89
N GLN A 35 -2.61 5.88 4.14
CA GLN A 35 -1.36 5.31 4.62
C GLN A 35 -1.62 4.07 5.47
N PHE A 36 -0.75 3.08 5.31
CA PHE A 36 -0.60 1.94 6.18
C PHE A 36 0.71 2.07 6.96
N ASP A 37 0.65 1.83 8.27
CA ASP A 37 1.81 1.67 9.14
C ASP A 37 1.69 0.37 9.91
N SER A 38 2.74 -0.45 9.86
CA SER A 38 2.82 -1.66 10.69
C SER A 38 3.28 -1.34 12.12
N ASN A 39 3.02 -2.26 13.04
CA ASN A 39 3.54 -2.16 14.40
C ASN A 39 5.09 -2.32 14.37
N PRO A 40 5.87 -1.31 14.82
CA PRO A 40 7.34 -1.38 14.81
C PRO A 40 7.93 -2.48 15.70
N GLU A 41 7.18 -2.99 16.69
CA GLU A 41 7.62 -4.14 17.50
C GLU A 41 7.76 -5.43 16.70
N ASN A 42 7.02 -5.55 15.60
CA ASN A 42 7.06 -6.71 14.71
C ASN A 42 8.02 -6.46 13.53
N VAL A 43 7.67 -5.48 12.69
CA VAL A 43 8.47 -4.99 11.56
C VAL A 43 8.05 -3.55 11.31
N ALA A 44 8.99 -2.61 11.20
CA ALA A 44 8.68 -1.22 10.85
C ALA A 44 8.60 -1.07 9.32
N THR A 45 7.39 -0.91 8.77
CA THR A 45 7.17 -0.65 7.34
C THR A 45 5.95 0.24 7.16
N ASN A 46 5.98 1.08 6.13
CA ASN A 46 4.83 1.88 5.76
C ASN A 46 4.61 1.91 4.25
N PHE A 47 3.37 2.20 3.88
CA PHE A 47 2.98 2.36 2.49
C PHE A 47 1.91 3.45 2.40
N LEU A 48 2.24 4.53 1.69
CA LEU A 48 1.39 5.70 1.52
C LEU A 48 1.09 5.91 0.04
N ILE A 49 -0.17 6.23 -0.25
CA ILE A 49 -0.62 6.68 -1.56
C ILE A 49 -1.27 8.04 -1.39
N ARG A 50 -0.89 9.01 -2.22
CA ARG A 50 -1.51 10.32 -2.32
C ARG A 50 -2.48 10.37 -3.49
N LYS A 51 -3.56 11.13 -3.30
CA LYS A 51 -4.61 11.38 -4.29
C LYS A 51 -4.11 12.06 -5.56
N ASP A 52 -3.00 12.78 -5.47
CA ASP A 52 -2.34 13.45 -6.60
C ASP A 52 -1.50 12.50 -7.48
N GLY A 53 -1.49 11.20 -7.18
CA GLY A 53 -0.73 10.21 -7.94
C GLY A 53 0.72 10.09 -7.52
N ARG A 54 1.06 10.41 -6.27
CA ARG A 54 2.34 10.04 -5.66
C ARG A 54 2.18 8.86 -4.71
N PHE A 55 3.22 8.06 -4.55
CA PHE A 55 3.27 7.05 -3.49
C PHE A 55 4.60 7.12 -2.75
N MET A 56 4.61 6.61 -1.53
CA MET A 56 5.81 6.37 -0.74
C MET A 56 5.74 4.96 -0.16
N ALA A 57 6.86 4.26 -0.17
CA ALA A 57 7.01 2.99 0.51
C ALA A 57 8.30 3.05 1.32
N ALA A 58 8.22 2.91 2.64
CA ALA A 58 9.39 2.83 3.49
C ALA A 58 9.48 1.46 4.14
N MET A 59 10.64 0.84 3.97
CA MET A 59 11.11 -0.31 4.74
C MET A 59 12.30 0.15 5.61
N PRO A 60 12.70 -0.59 6.66
CA PRO A 60 13.69 -0.13 7.64
C PRO A 60 15.04 0.30 7.05
N LEU A 61 15.35 -0.11 5.81
CA LEU A 61 16.61 0.19 5.14
C LEU A 61 16.48 1.08 3.90
N HIS A 62 15.28 1.25 3.31
CA HIS A 62 15.09 1.98 2.04
C HIS A 62 13.69 2.60 1.94
N GLY A 63 13.63 3.87 1.53
CA GLY A 63 12.40 4.55 1.10
C GLY A 63 12.38 4.72 -0.42
N LEU A 64 11.22 4.50 -1.04
CA LEU A 64 10.99 4.77 -2.46
C LEU A 64 9.77 5.65 -2.64
N GLU A 65 9.87 6.65 -3.50
CA GLU A 65 8.75 7.47 -3.97
C GLU A 65 8.65 7.47 -5.51
N GLY A 66 7.45 7.74 -6.04
CA GLY A 66 7.25 7.82 -7.49
C GLY A 66 5.84 8.20 -7.91
N GLY A 67 5.67 8.36 -9.23
CA GLY A 67 4.39 8.67 -9.87
C GLY A 67 3.52 7.42 -10.07
N LEU A 68 2.21 7.59 -9.96
CA LEU A 68 1.20 6.54 -9.93
C LEU A 68 0.00 6.92 -10.79
N SER A 69 -0.42 6.00 -11.66
CA SER A 69 -1.70 6.05 -12.38
C SER A 69 -2.63 4.90 -11.97
N THR A 70 -2.08 3.72 -11.63
CA THR A 70 -2.86 2.53 -11.22
C THR A 70 -2.20 1.77 -10.09
N VAL A 71 -3.04 1.26 -9.17
CA VAL A 71 -2.64 0.40 -8.06
C VAL A 71 -3.28 -0.97 -8.27
N THR A 72 -2.52 -2.04 -8.09
CA THR A 72 -3.03 -3.42 -8.13
C THR A 72 -2.78 -4.10 -6.80
N PHE A 73 -3.84 -4.51 -6.12
CA PHE A 73 -3.78 -5.25 -4.86
C PHE A 73 -3.90 -6.74 -5.14
N ASN A 74 -2.95 -7.54 -4.64
CA ASN A 74 -2.96 -8.99 -4.79
C ASN A 74 -2.95 -9.66 -3.42
N HIS A 75 -4.12 -10.19 -3.03
CA HIS A 75 -4.28 -10.91 -1.77
C HIS A 75 -3.60 -12.28 -1.77
N ASP A 76 -3.40 -12.91 -2.93
CA ASP A 76 -2.86 -14.27 -3.03
C ASP A 76 -1.39 -14.32 -2.59
N ASN A 77 -0.67 -13.19 -2.69
CA ASN A 77 0.74 -13.07 -2.29
C ASN A 77 1.04 -11.80 -1.48
N PHE A 78 0.01 -11.16 -0.92
CA PHE A 78 0.10 -9.94 -0.11
C PHE A 78 1.03 -8.87 -0.71
N SER A 79 0.80 -8.53 -1.98
CA SER A 79 1.56 -7.48 -2.66
C SER A 79 0.68 -6.39 -3.24
N VAL A 80 1.23 -5.18 -3.29
CA VAL A 80 0.65 -4.01 -3.94
C VAL A 80 1.59 -3.57 -5.05
N VAL A 81 1.10 -3.58 -6.29
CA VAL A 81 1.86 -3.11 -7.45
C VAL A 81 1.37 -1.72 -7.83
N VAL A 82 2.26 -0.74 -7.79
CA VAL A 82 2.01 0.61 -8.30
C VAL A 82 2.62 0.76 -9.68
N LYS A 83 1.87 1.36 -10.59
CA LYS A 83 2.33 1.71 -11.94
C LYS A 83 2.01 3.16 -12.25
N GLY A 84 2.98 3.88 -12.77
CA GLY A 84 2.86 5.18 -13.43
C GLY A 84 3.64 5.18 -14.73
N ASP A 85 3.75 6.34 -15.38
CA ASP A 85 4.29 6.43 -16.75
C ASP A 85 5.73 5.89 -16.87
N ASN A 86 6.57 6.14 -15.86
CA ASN A 86 7.95 5.65 -15.79
C ASN A 86 8.26 4.90 -14.48
N THR A 87 7.23 4.43 -13.78
CA THR A 87 7.41 3.80 -12.47
C THR A 87 6.62 2.51 -12.42
N LYS A 88 7.29 1.42 -12.05
CA LYS A 88 6.64 0.16 -11.66
C LYS A 88 7.32 -0.33 -10.40
N TYR A 89 6.58 -0.31 -9.29
CA TYR A 89 7.09 -0.77 -8.01
C TYR A 89 6.13 -1.81 -7.41
N THR A 90 6.69 -2.76 -6.67
CA THR A 90 5.92 -3.79 -5.96
C THR A 90 6.27 -3.69 -4.49
N TYR A 91 5.33 -3.19 -3.69
CA TYR A 91 5.36 -3.32 -2.26
C TYR A 91 4.92 -4.73 -1.88
N ARG A 92 5.69 -5.42 -1.05
CA ARG A 92 5.31 -6.72 -0.48
C ARG A 92 5.16 -6.54 1.01
N VAL A 93 4.02 -6.96 1.55
CA VAL A 93 3.83 -7.00 3.00
C VAL A 93 4.84 -8.01 3.56
N PRO A 94 5.64 -7.63 4.58
CA PRO A 94 6.53 -8.55 5.28
C PRO A 94 5.77 -9.78 5.79
N LYS A 95 6.38 -10.97 5.65
CA LYS A 95 5.74 -12.24 6.02
C LYS A 95 5.43 -12.30 7.51
N GLU A 96 6.27 -11.69 8.32
CA GLU A 96 6.13 -11.56 9.77
C GLU A 96 4.80 -10.89 10.17
N LEU A 97 4.30 -9.93 9.37
CA LEU A 97 3.01 -9.31 9.63
C LEU A 97 1.83 -10.21 9.23
N ILE A 98 2.02 -11.05 8.22
CA ILE A 98 1.00 -11.99 7.73
C ILE A 98 0.84 -13.13 8.73
N ASP A 99 1.95 -13.67 9.21
CA ASP A 99 1.97 -14.80 10.15
C ASP A 99 1.38 -14.44 11.53
N LEU A 100 1.24 -13.14 11.85
CA LEU A 100 0.57 -12.66 13.08
C LEU A 100 -0.96 -12.66 12.99
N ARG A 101 -1.55 -12.91 11.82
CA ARG A 101 -3.01 -13.00 11.65
C ARG A 101 -3.57 -14.40 11.94
N ASP A 102 -2.72 -15.42 12.11
CA ASP A 102 -3.10 -16.81 12.39
C ASP A 102 -3.27 -17.12 13.89
#